data_AF-A0A8I1MWM3-F1
#
_entry.id   AF-A0A8I1MWM3-F1
#
_cell.length_a   1.000
_cell.length_b   1.000
_cell.length_c   1.000
_cell.angle_alpha   90.00
_cell.angle_beta   90.00
_cell.angle_gamma   90.00
#
_symmetry.space_group_name_H-M   'P 1'
#
loop_
_entity.id
_entity.type
_entity.pdbx_description
1 polymer ?
#
loop_
_entity_poly.entity_id
_entity_poly.type
_entity_poly.pdbx_seq_one_letter_code
_entity_poly.pdbx_strand_id
1 'polypeptide(L)'
;MPFFPPRSPYSGRLSHTLAALSLSAAALLPAAFAQAAPAPVTDNAPSFTAGPDDVMRVLPAQLLPALQVNCHGVKIAAPAWRAQLDASAALLVNLNQVTVPEKQAVLPMALLCPAPSPLAAAWSRAAEQASNLVKLDFPGAPEQVTGASFIGPEGGRVLIVNRSAQAVRVNLGTWVSKTARLDQYTAPGAAAQPPKVEHLRRALGTQDAQGILLPPMSLSVVG
;
A
#
# COMPACT_ATOMS: atom_id res chain seq x y z
N MET A 1 7.23 79.98 35.08
CA MET A 1 8.38 79.68 34.21
C MET A 1 7.92 78.83 33.04
N PRO A 2 8.52 78.99 31.85
CA PRO A 2 7.78 79.18 30.62
C PRO A 2 8.02 78.11 29.53
N PHE A 3 7.11 78.11 28.56
CA PHE A 3 7.35 78.10 27.10
C PHE A 3 7.97 76.88 26.36
N PHE A 4 7.12 76.35 25.47
CA PHE A 4 7.31 76.04 24.03
C PHE A 4 8.05 74.77 23.53
N PRO A 5 7.51 74.12 22.46
CA PRO A 5 8.13 73.05 21.64
C PRO A 5 9.04 73.72 20.55
N PRO A 6 9.42 73.16 19.37
CA PRO A 6 9.20 71.84 18.73
C PRO A 6 10.49 71.25 18.09
N ARG A 7 10.40 70.15 17.31
CA ARG A 7 10.98 69.97 15.95
C ARG A 7 11.11 68.49 15.54
N SER A 8 10.31 68.08 14.56
CA SER A 8 10.83 67.28 13.44
C SER A 8 11.42 68.27 12.42
N PRO A 9 12.57 67.98 11.78
CA PRO A 9 12.50 67.62 10.35
C PRO A 9 13.65 66.70 9.87
N TYR A 10 13.63 66.40 8.57
CA TYR A 10 14.53 65.59 7.71
C TYR A 10 13.93 64.22 7.37
N SER A 11 13.27 63.99 6.23
CA SER A 11 13.53 64.42 4.84
C SER A 11 14.92 63.99 4.35
N GLY A 12 15.07 62.69 4.10
CA GLY A 12 16.09 62.13 3.23
C GLY A 12 15.44 61.59 1.96
N ARG A 13 15.20 62.46 0.97
CA ARG A 13 15.15 62.03 -0.42
C ARG A 13 16.61 61.86 -0.87
N LEU A 14 16.99 60.65 -1.27
CA LEU A 14 18.03 60.48 -2.27
C LEU A 14 17.58 59.39 -3.24
N SER A 15 17.26 59.87 -4.41
CA SER A 15 16.95 59.16 -5.63
C SER A 15 18.22 58.53 -6.22
N HIS A 16 18.00 57.66 -7.22
CA HIS A 16 18.93 57.17 -8.25
C HIS A 16 19.64 55.86 -7.88
N THR A 17 19.72 54.84 -8.72
CA THR A 17 19.30 54.64 -10.12
C THR A 17 19.50 53.15 -10.45
N LEU A 18 18.61 52.64 -11.31
CA LEU A 18 18.84 51.72 -12.43
C LEU A 18 19.52 50.35 -12.26
N ALA A 19 18.95 49.46 -13.08
CA ALA A 19 19.52 48.27 -13.72
C ALA A 19 19.49 47.01 -12.85
N ALA A 20 19.08 45.84 -13.33
CA ALA A 20 18.63 45.43 -14.65
C ALA A 20 17.78 44.15 -14.52
N LEU A 21 17.05 43.87 -15.59
CA LEU A 21 16.34 42.63 -15.87
C LEU A 21 17.13 41.36 -15.49
N SER A 22 16.46 40.45 -14.79
CA SER A 22 16.48 39.05 -15.20
C SER A 22 15.07 38.49 -15.11
N LEU A 23 14.49 38.20 -16.28
CA LEU A 23 13.41 37.24 -16.40
C LEU A 23 13.98 35.91 -15.90
N SER A 24 13.32 35.30 -14.92
CA SER A 24 13.35 33.85 -14.77
C SER A 24 11.96 33.41 -14.41
N ALA A 25 11.33 32.76 -15.39
CA ALA A 25 10.04 32.13 -15.28
C ALA A 25 10.02 31.21 -14.06
N ALA A 26 9.11 31.47 -13.12
CA ALA A 26 8.67 30.45 -12.17
C ALA A 26 7.75 29.49 -12.92
N ALA A 27 8.34 28.68 -13.78
CA ALA A 27 7.71 27.52 -14.38
C ALA A 27 8.28 26.27 -13.71
N LEU A 28 7.38 25.53 -13.04
CA LEU A 28 7.40 24.08 -12.87
C LEU A 28 8.65 23.46 -12.26
N LEU A 29 8.58 23.10 -10.98
CA LEU A 29 9.16 21.84 -10.52
C LEU A 29 8.13 21.06 -9.69
N PRO A 30 7.63 19.92 -10.22
CA PRO A 30 6.98 18.89 -9.43
C PRO A 30 7.95 18.35 -8.37
N ALA A 31 7.39 17.88 -7.25
CA ALA A 31 8.12 17.08 -6.28
C ALA A 31 9.00 16.04 -7.00
N ALA A 32 10.31 16.14 -6.76
CA ALA A 32 11.33 15.38 -7.45
C ALA A 32 11.19 13.87 -7.19
N PHE A 33 10.48 13.17 -8.07
CA PHE A 33 10.92 11.86 -8.53
C PHE A 33 11.96 12.07 -9.64
N ALA A 34 13.10 12.67 -9.28
CA ALA A 34 14.25 12.69 -10.18
C ALA A 34 14.98 11.36 -10.01
N GLN A 35 14.65 10.42 -10.90
CA GLN A 35 15.49 9.26 -11.19
C GLN A 35 16.85 9.76 -11.67
N ALA A 36 17.79 9.91 -10.74
CA ALA A 36 19.19 9.74 -11.07
C ALA A 36 19.34 8.32 -11.64
N ALA A 37 20.00 8.19 -12.78
CA ALA A 37 20.32 6.91 -13.40
C ALA A 37 20.87 5.94 -12.34
N PRO A 38 20.37 4.70 -12.23
CA PRO A 38 20.79 3.85 -11.13
C PRO A 38 22.28 3.52 -11.31
N ALA A 39 23.11 3.98 -10.38
CA ALA A 39 24.22 3.14 -9.95
C ALA A 39 23.64 1.77 -9.56
N PRO A 40 24.34 0.65 -9.82
CA PRO A 40 23.85 -0.67 -9.44
C PRO A 40 23.78 -0.72 -7.91
N VAL A 41 22.61 -0.35 -7.37
CA VAL A 41 22.25 -0.67 -5.99
C VAL A 41 22.05 -2.17 -6.03
N THR A 42 22.98 -2.91 -5.43
CA THR A 42 22.72 -4.28 -5.01
C THR A 42 21.49 -4.24 -4.12
N ASP A 43 20.35 -4.53 -4.72
CA ASP A 43 19.07 -4.61 -4.04
C ASP A 43 19.12 -5.87 -3.15
N ASN A 44 19.58 -5.67 -1.91
CA ASN A 44 19.78 -6.74 -0.93
C ASN A 44 18.46 -7.21 -0.29
N ALA A 45 17.29 -6.82 -0.83
CA ALA A 45 16.02 -7.35 -0.36
C ALA A 45 15.98 -8.87 -0.61
N PRO A 46 15.69 -9.69 0.42
CA PRO A 46 15.59 -11.13 0.25
C PRO A 46 14.50 -11.46 -0.76
N SER A 47 14.82 -12.35 -1.70
CA SER A 47 13.95 -12.71 -2.81
C SER A 47 13.38 -14.11 -2.63
N PHE A 48 12.07 -14.22 -2.83
CA PHE A 48 11.31 -15.46 -2.69
C PHE A 48 10.51 -15.74 -3.95
N THR A 49 10.53 -16.98 -4.41
CA THR A 49 9.66 -17.43 -5.50
C THR A 49 8.40 -18.05 -4.90
N ALA A 50 7.24 -17.54 -5.32
CA ALA A 50 5.95 -18.12 -4.94
C ALA A 50 5.75 -19.45 -5.67
N GLY A 51 5.51 -20.52 -4.91
CA GLY A 51 5.04 -21.79 -5.43
C GLY A 51 3.55 -22.01 -5.13
N PRO A 52 2.82 -22.76 -5.97
CA PRO A 52 1.52 -23.29 -5.56
C PRO A 52 1.69 -24.15 -4.31
N ASP A 53 0.72 -24.04 -3.40
CA ASP A 53 0.24 -25.23 -2.72
C ASP A 53 -0.57 -26.02 -3.76
N ASP A 54 -0.32 -27.33 -3.92
CA ASP A 54 -0.89 -28.16 -5.00
C ASP A 54 -2.41 -28.35 -4.91
N VAL A 55 -3.08 -27.59 -4.03
CA VAL A 55 -4.47 -27.80 -3.67
C VAL A 55 -5.31 -26.54 -3.79
N MET A 56 -6.29 -26.61 -4.67
CA MET A 56 -7.32 -25.59 -4.84
C MET A 56 -8.41 -25.75 -3.77
N ARG A 57 -8.83 -24.63 -3.18
CA ARG A 57 -9.87 -24.54 -2.15
C ARG A 57 -11.03 -23.70 -2.66
N VAL A 58 -12.25 -24.10 -2.31
CA VAL A 58 -13.45 -23.30 -2.61
C VAL A 58 -13.50 -22.13 -1.64
N LEU A 59 -13.74 -20.92 -2.17
CA LEU A 59 -13.87 -19.74 -1.32
C LEU A 59 -15.23 -19.75 -0.60
N PRO A 60 -15.29 -19.48 0.71
CA PRO A 60 -16.56 -19.42 1.44
C PRO A 60 -17.49 -18.32 0.91
N ALA A 61 -18.74 -18.66 0.63
CA ALA A 61 -19.72 -17.76 0.02
C ALA A 61 -19.98 -16.49 0.85
N GLN A 62 -19.80 -16.53 2.17
CA GLN A 62 -20.02 -15.38 3.07
C GLN A 62 -18.86 -14.37 3.08
N LEU A 63 -17.69 -14.70 2.53
CA LEU A 63 -16.54 -13.80 2.56
C LEU A 63 -16.83 -12.51 1.76
N LEU A 64 -17.36 -12.65 0.54
CA LEU A 64 -17.67 -11.51 -0.33
C LEU A 64 -18.74 -10.57 0.27
N PRO A 65 -19.91 -11.06 0.72
CA PRO A 65 -20.88 -10.23 1.43
C PRO A 65 -20.30 -9.51 2.65
N ALA A 66 -19.44 -10.17 3.43
CA ALA A 66 -18.80 -9.57 4.61
C ALA A 66 -17.85 -8.41 4.24
N LEU A 67 -17.16 -8.51 3.09
CA LEU A 67 -16.27 -7.46 2.58
C LEU A 67 -17.03 -6.26 1.99
N GLN A 68 -18.29 -6.45 1.60
CA GLN A 68 -19.16 -5.41 1.04
C GLN A 68 -20.05 -4.72 2.08
N VAL A 69 -19.85 -5.00 3.37
CA VAL A 69 -20.67 -4.41 4.44
C VAL A 69 -20.59 -2.87 4.39
N ASN A 70 -21.75 -2.23 4.40
CA ASN A 70 -21.85 -0.78 4.43
C ASN A 70 -21.45 -0.26 5.82
N CYS A 71 -20.30 0.40 5.89
CA CYS A 71 -19.73 0.93 7.13
C CYS A 71 -20.14 2.40 7.41
N HIS A 72 -21.12 2.94 6.68
CA HIS A 72 -21.62 4.30 6.94
C HIS A 72 -22.10 4.46 8.40
N GLY A 73 -21.59 5.48 9.09
CA GLY A 73 -21.96 5.80 10.47
C GLY A 73 -21.25 4.98 11.55
N VAL A 74 -20.43 3.99 11.18
CA VAL A 74 -19.67 3.16 12.13
C VAL A 74 -18.42 3.91 12.60
N LYS A 75 -18.45 4.41 13.83
CA LYS A 75 -17.31 5.10 14.47
C LYS A 75 -16.47 4.10 15.27
N ILE A 76 -15.63 3.34 14.59
CA ILE A 76 -14.67 2.43 15.22
C ILE A 76 -13.26 3.00 15.03
N ALA A 77 -12.46 3.01 16.09
CA ALA A 77 -11.05 3.37 15.99
C ALA A 77 -10.34 2.38 15.06
N ALA A 78 -9.61 2.90 14.06
CA ALA A 78 -8.84 2.04 13.17
C ALA A 78 -7.81 1.24 14.00
N PRO A 79 -7.82 -0.10 13.94
CA PRO A 79 -6.83 -0.92 14.61
C PRO A 79 -5.45 -0.63 14.02
N ALA A 80 -4.40 -0.81 14.83
CA ALA A 80 -3.03 -0.61 14.37
C ALA A 80 -2.76 -1.41 13.09
N TRP A 81 -2.04 -0.82 12.13
CA TRP A 81 -1.79 -1.43 10.82
C TRP A 81 -1.25 -2.86 10.93
N ARG A 82 -0.33 -3.10 11.88
CA ARG A 82 0.18 -4.44 12.19
C ARG A 82 -0.93 -5.45 12.49
N ALA A 83 -1.90 -5.10 13.33
CA ALA A 83 -3.02 -5.98 13.67
C ALA A 83 -3.92 -6.29 12.45
N GLN A 84 -4.04 -5.35 11.51
CA GLN A 84 -4.75 -5.58 10.26
C GLN A 84 -4.03 -6.59 9.35
N LEU A 85 -2.70 -6.49 9.26
CA LEU A 85 -1.87 -7.44 8.51
C LEU A 85 -1.89 -8.83 9.16
N ASP A 86 -1.78 -8.91 10.48
CA ASP A 86 -1.85 -10.18 11.22
C ASP A 86 -3.20 -10.87 11.02
N ALA A 87 -4.31 -10.12 11.06
CA ALA A 87 -5.64 -10.66 10.77
C ALA A 87 -5.79 -11.14 9.32
N SER A 88 -5.20 -10.43 8.35
CA SER A 88 -5.20 -10.88 6.94
C SER A 88 -4.41 -12.16 6.75
N ALA A 89 -3.21 -12.25 7.32
CA ALA A 89 -2.39 -13.46 7.25
C ALA A 89 -3.10 -14.64 7.91
N ALA A 90 -3.71 -14.43 9.08
CA ALA A 90 -4.49 -15.46 9.78
C ALA A 90 -5.69 -15.92 8.94
N LEU A 91 -6.42 -15.00 8.30
CA LEU A 91 -7.52 -15.36 7.42
C LEU A 91 -7.04 -16.18 6.21
N LEU A 92 -5.94 -15.79 5.56
CA LEU A 92 -5.36 -16.55 4.45
C LEU A 92 -4.99 -17.98 4.86
N VAL A 93 -4.45 -18.16 6.07
CA VAL A 93 -4.16 -19.49 6.63
C VAL A 93 -5.46 -20.27 6.88
N ASN A 94 -6.47 -19.64 7.47
CA ASN A 94 -7.77 -20.30 7.71
C ASN A 94 -8.47 -20.71 6.42
N LEU A 95 -8.37 -19.89 5.37
CA LEU A 95 -8.95 -20.18 4.06
C LEU A 95 -8.26 -21.35 3.33
N ASN A 96 -7.05 -21.76 3.75
CA ASN A 96 -6.36 -22.89 3.13
C ASN A 96 -6.89 -24.28 3.57
N GLN A 97 -7.88 -24.33 4.47
CA GLN A 97 -8.45 -25.58 4.95
C GLN A 97 -9.32 -26.25 3.87
N VAL A 98 -9.38 -27.60 3.88
CA VAL A 98 -10.22 -28.40 2.96
C VAL A 98 -11.69 -27.99 3.05
N THR A 99 -12.15 -27.69 4.26
CA THR A 99 -13.48 -27.17 4.52
C THR A 99 -13.31 -26.03 5.51
N VAL A 100 -13.63 -24.81 5.09
CA VAL A 100 -13.54 -23.63 5.96
C VAL A 100 -14.90 -23.42 6.61
N PRO A 101 -15.02 -23.51 7.95
CA PRO A 101 -16.25 -23.13 8.63
C PRO A 101 -16.54 -21.66 8.39
N GLU A 102 -17.79 -21.31 8.06
CA GLU A 102 -18.15 -19.91 7.70
C GLU A 102 -17.73 -18.89 8.77
N LYS A 103 -17.85 -19.26 10.05
CA LYS A 103 -17.45 -18.42 11.18
C LYS A 103 -15.95 -18.09 11.22
N GLN A 104 -15.10 -18.85 10.53
CA GLN A 104 -13.65 -18.65 10.47
C GLN A 104 -13.20 -17.88 9.21
N ALA A 105 -14.12 -17.66 8.26
CA ALA A 105 -13.87 -17.01 6.99
C ALA A 105 -14.25 -15.51 6.98
N VAL A 106 -14.13 -14.84 8.13
CA VAL A 106 -14.64 -13.47 8.31
C VAL A 106 -13.58 -12.58 8.95
N LEU A 107 -13.31 -11.43 8.32
CA LEU A 107 -12.56 -10.35 8.96
C LEU A 107 -13.49 -9.61 9.93
N PRO A 108 -13.05 -9.35 11.18
CA PRO A 108 -13.84 -8.56 12.12
C PRO A 108 -14.24 -7.21 11.52
N MET A 109 -15.50 -6.80 11.69
CA MET A 109 -16.00 -5.51 11.18
C MET A 109 -15.16 -4.32 11.63
N ALA A 110 -14.55 -4.38 12.82
CA ALA A 110 -13.65 -3.34 13.33
C ALA A 110 -12.40 -3.12 12.45
N LEU A 111 -12.00 -4.13 11.66
CA LEU A 111 -10.90 -4.01 10.69
C LEU A 111 -11.39 -3.51 9.32
N LEU A 112 -12.65 -3.80 8.96
CA LEU A 112 -13.24 -3.46 7.66
C LEU A 112 -13.85 -2.06 7.62
N CYS A 113 -14.42 -1.60 8.73
CA CYS A 113 -15.22 -0.38 8.79
C CYS A 113 -14.58 0.97 9.18
N PRO A 114 -13.29 1.11 9.54
CA PRO A 114 -12.70 2.44 9.62
C PRO A 114 -12.55 2.98 8.19
N ALA A 115 -13.29 4.04 7.83
CA ALA A 115 -13.20 4.62 6.50
C ALA A 115 -12.04 5.63 6.39
N PRO A 116 -11.17 5.55 5.35
CA PRO A 116 -11.05 4.46 4.37
C PRO A 116 -10.27 3.26 4.94
N SER A 117 -10.77 2.02 4.76
CA SER A 117 -10.09 0.79 5.20
C SER A 117 -9.27 0.21 4.05
N PRO A 118 -7.92 0.28 4.11
CA PRO A 118 -7.06 -0.33 3.09
C PRO A 118 -7.26 -1.84 3.01
N LEU A 119 -7.55 -2.46 4.16
CA LEU A 119 -7.83 -3.87 4.30
C LEU A 119 -9.04 -4.29 3.49
N ALA A 120 -10.17 -3.60 3.68
CA ALA A 120 -11.40 -3.88 2.96
C ALA A 120 -11.21 -3.69 1.45
N ALA A 121 -10.53 -2.62 1.04
CA ALA A 121 -10.26 -2.37 -0.38
C ALA A 121 -9.40 -3.46 -1.03
N ALA A 122 -8.38 -3.96 -0.33
CA ALA A 122 -7.51 -5.03 -0.83
C ALA A 122 -8.25 -6.36 -0.92
N TRP A 123 -8.96 -6.76 0.14
CA TRP A 123 -9.70 -8.02 0.17
C TRP A 123 -10.88 -8.03 -0.78
N SER A 124 -11.67 -6.96 -0.85
CA SER A 124 -12.76 -6.84 -1.83
C SER A 124 -12.21 -7.02 -3.23
N ARG A 125 -11.09 -6.39 -3.56
CA ARG A 125 -10.48 -6.60 -4.88
C ARG A 125 -9.95 -8.01 -5.07
N ALA A 126 -9.26 -8.62 -4.12
CA ALA A 126 -8.77 -9.99 -4.29
C ALA A 126 -9.93 -10.99 -4.48
N ALA A 127 -11.01 -10.85 -3.70
CA ALA A 127 -12.11 -11.80 -3.67
C ALA A 127 -13.19 -11.57 -4.75
N GLU A 128 -13.36 -10.34 -5.26
CA GLU A 128 -14.45 -9.95 -6.19
C GLU A 128 -14.60 -10.86 -7.41
N GLN A 129 -13.47 -11.33 -7.96
CA GLN A 129 -13.43 -12.16 -9.15
C GLN A 129 -13.22 -13.65 -8.84
N ALA A 130 -13.18 -14.03 -7.56
CA ALA A 130 -12.69 -15.32 -7.11
C ALA A 130 -13.83 -16.32 -6.94
N SER A 131 -13.67 -17.51 -7.51
CA SER A 131 -14.48 -18.69 -7.15
C SER A 131 -13.69 -19.64 -6.26
N ASN A 132 -12.37 -19.70 -6.46
CA ASN A 132 -11.46 -20.58 -5.75
C ASN A 132 -10.25 -19.82 -5.21
N LEU A 133 -9.52 -20.45 -4.31
CA LEU A 133 -8.29 -19.98 -3.69
C LEU A 133 -7.21 -21.06 -3.78
N VAL A 134 -5.98 -20.67 -4.07
CA VAL A 134 -4.77 -21.50 -4.00
C VAL A 134 -3.79 -20.78 -3.10
N LYS A 135 -3.33 -21.43 -2.03
CA LYS A 135 -2.29 -20.86 -1.16
C LYS A 135 -0.98 -20.76 -1.93
N LEU A 136 -0.24 -19.67 -1.68
CA LEU A 136 1.10 -19.51 -2.19
C LEU A 136 2.10 -19.78 -1.07
N ASP A 137 3.04 -20.67 -1.34
CA ASP A 137 4.14 -20.99 -0.42
C ASP A 137 5.38 -20.16 -0.76
N PHE A 138 5.99 -19.61 0.29
CA PHE A 138 7.21 -18.80 0.24
C PHE A 138 8.31 -19.48 1.07
N PRO A 139 8.99 -20.50 0.53
CA PRO A 139 9.86 -21.39 1.32
C PRO A 139 11.02 -20.68 2.05
N GLY A 140 11.43 -19.49 1.59
CA GLY A 140 12.47 -18.69 2.26
C GLY A 140 11.96 -17.66 3.28
N ALA A 141 10.65 -17.43 3.37
CA ALA A 141 10.05 -16.47 4.32
C ALA A 141 8.81 -17.06 5.03
N PRO A 142 8.93 -18.25 5.65
CA PRO A 142 7.83 -18.83 6.39
C PRO A 142 7.39 -17.86 7.50
N GLU A 143 6.09 -17.70 7.66
CA GLU A 143 5.43 -16.80 8.62
C GLU A 143 5.60 -15.29 8.35
N GLN A 144 6.63 -14.86 7.66
CA GLN A 144 6.86 -13.43 7.36
C GLN A 144 6.06 -12.96 6.16
N VAL A 145 5.95 -13.81 5.14
CA VAL A 145 5.17 -13.54 3.94
C VAL A 145 4.06 -14.58 3.84
N THR A 146 2.85 -14.12 3.61
CA THR A 146 1.68 -15.00 3.41
C THR A 146 0.92 -14.49 2.20
N GLY A 147 0.47 -15.39 1.35
CA GLY A 147 -0.27 -15.01 0.16
C GLY A 147 -1.13 -16.14 -0.38
N ALA A 148 -2.08 -15.75 -1.21
CA ALA A 148 -2.92 -16.69 -1.93
C ALA A 148 -3.32 -16.11 -3.28
N SER A 149 -3.47 -17.00 -4.25
CA SER A 149 -4.06 -16.73 -5.56
C SER A 149 -5.56 -17.00 -5.50
N PHE A 150 -6.35 -16.00 -5.82
CA PHE A 150 -7.80 -16.02 -5.92
C PHE A 150 -8.15 -16.17 -7.40
N ILE A 151 -8.75 -17.29 -7.77
CA ILE A 151 -8.95 -17.69 -9.17
C ILE A 151 -10.44 -17.71 -9.48
N GLY A 152 -10.84 -17.06 -10.58
CA GLY A 152 -12.18 -17.22 -11.14
C GLY A 152 -12.22 -16.95 -12.64
N PRO A 153 -13.43 -16.83 -13.21
CA PRO A 153 -13.63 -16.84 -14.66
C PRO A 153 -13.04 -15.62 -15.38
N GLU A 154 -12.92 -14.48 -14.68
CA GLU A 154 -12.34 -13.25 -15.23
C GLU A 154 -10.82 -13.17 -15.08
N GLY A 155 -10.20 -14.15 -14.42
CA GLY A 155 -8.76 -14.19 -14.16
C GLY A 155 -8.43 -14.51 -12.71
N GLY A 156 -7.12 -14.46 -12.40
CA GLY A 156 -6.58 -14.66 -11.07
C GLY A 156 -6.07 -13.34 -10.46
N ARG A 157 -6.31 -13.14 -9.16
CA ARG A 157 -5.70 -12.06 -8.37
C ARG A 157 -4.89 -12.65 -7.23
N VAL A 158 -3.72 -12.12 -6.97
CA VAL A 158 -2.86 -12.56 -5.88
C VAL A 158 -2.91 -11.54 -4.75
N LEU A 159 -3.27 -11.98 -3.55
CA LEU A 159 -3.14 -11.18 -2.32
C LEU A 159 -1.88 -11.61 -1.59
N ILE A 160 -1.04 -10.66 -1.18
CA ILE A 160 0.21 -10.91 -0.46
C ILE A 160 0.30 -9.98 0.74
N VAL A 161 0.66 -10.54 1.88
CA VAL A 161 0.89 -9.85 3.15
C VAL A 161 2.38 -9.99 3.48
N ASN A 162 3.10 -8.88 3.54
CA ASN A 162 4.45 -8.84 4.11
C ASN A 162 4.38 -8.32 5.55
N ARG A 163 4.61 -9.21 6.51
CA ARG A 163 4.65 -8.89 7.95
C ARG A 163 6.08 -8.70 8.47
N SER A 164 7.08 -8.83 7.61
CA SER A 164 8.47 -8.58 8.00
C SER A 164 8.73 -7.09 8.21
N ALA A 165 9.74 -6.80 9.01
CA ALA A 165 10.25 -5.44 9.22
C ALA A 165 11.16 -4.96 8.06
N GLN A 166 11.34 -5.77 7.02
CA GLN A 166 12.22 -5.50 5.89
C GLN A 166 11.43 -5.55 4.58
N ALA A 167 11.96 -4.92 3.53
CA ALA A 167 11.40 -5.10 2.20
C ALA A 167 11.75 -6.51 1.72
N VAL A 168 10.83 -7.17 1.03
CA VAL A 168 11.03 -8.51 0.47
C VAL A 168 10.67 -8.49 -1.00
N ARG A 169 11.42 -9.21 -1.83
CA ARG A 169 11.10 -9.37 -3.25
C ARG A 169 10.36 -10.68 -3.43
N VAL A 170 9.25 -10.66 -4.16
CA VAL A 170 8.43 -11.83 -4.43
C VAL A 170 8.27 -12.04 -5.93
N ASN A 171 8.76 -13.16 -6.42
CA ASN A 171 8.55 -13.59 -7.79
C ASN A 171 7.27 -14.45 -7.87
N LEU A 172 6.25 -13.91 -8.54
CA LEU A 172 4.96 -14.58 -8.75
C LEU A 172 4.92 -15.46 -10.02
N GLY A 173 6.01 -15.54 -10.78
CA GLY A 173 6.11 -16.43 -11.94
C GLY A 173 4.94 -16.27 -12.92
N THR A 174 4.26 -17.38 -13.21
CA THR A 174 3.13 -17.45 -14.14
C THR A 174 1.77 -17.20 -13.48
N TRP A 175 1.72 -16.92 -12.18
CA TRP A 175 0.47 -16.68 -11.43
C TRP A 175 -0.21 -15.37 -11.80
N VAL A 176 0.54 -14.44 -12.40
CA VAL A 176 0.10 -13.10 -12.68
C VAL A 176 0.43 -12.76 -14.12
N SER A 177 -0.53 -12.13 -14.81
CA SER A 177 -0.29 -11.63 -16.16
C SER A 177 0.80 -10.56 -16.17
N LYS A 178 1.60 -10.52 -17.24
CA LYS A 178 2.57 -9.42 -17.46
C LYS A 178 1.91 -8.04 -17.56
N THR A 179 0.60 -7.99 -17.82
CA THR A 179 -0.20 -6.76 -17.89
C THR A 179 -0.96 -6.46 -16.60
N ALA A 180 -0.78 -7.26 -15.54
CA ALA A 180 -1.48 -7.07 -14.29
C ALA A 180 -1.09 -5.74 -13.62
N ARG A 181 -1.94 -5.29 -12.70
CA ARG A 181 -1.67 -4.11 -11.88
C ARG A 181 -1.27 -4.53 -10.49
N LEU A 182 -0.42 -3.70 -9.88
CA LEU A 182 -0.04 -3.77 -8.49
C LEU A 182 -0.77 -2.67 -7.72
N ASP A 183 -1.49 -3.09 -6.70
CA ASP A 183 -2.05 -2.22 -5.67
C ASP A 183 -1.38 -2.54 -4.34
N GLN A 184 -0.70 -1.56 -3.77
CA GLN A 184 0.13 -1.76 -2.59
C GLN A 184 -0.23 -0.75 -1.51
N TYR A 185 -0.45 -1.27 -0.30
CA TYR A 185 -0.83 -0.53 0.87
C TYR A 185 0.28 -0.62 1.92
N THR A 186 0.78 0.52 2.37
CA THR A 186 1.93 0.62 3.27
C THR A 186 1.71 1.69 4.33
N ALA A 187 2.08 1.41 5.57
CA ALA A 187 2.19 2.46 6.57
C ALA A 187 3.61 3.05 6.50
N PRO A 188 3.79 4.35 6.19
CA PRO A 188 5.08 5.01 6.30
C PRO A 188 5.51 5.01 7.76
N GLY A 189 6.74 4.58 8.03
CA GLY A 189 7.26 4.46 9.39
C GLY A 189 7.18 5.79 10.14
N ALA A 190 6.66 5.74 11.38
CA ALA A 190 6.66 6.71 12.49
C ALA A 190 6.42 8.23 12.25
N ALA A 191 6.45 8.75 11.02
CA ALA A 191 6.52 10.18 10.76
C ALA A 191 5.14 10.88 10.70
N ALA A 192 4.05 10.12 10.57
CA ALA A 192 2.70 10.66 10.51
C ALA A 192 1.90 10.27 11.76
N GLN A 193 1.34 11.28 12.44
CA GLN A 193 0.31 11.11 13.48
C GLN A 193 -0.94 11.91 13.07
N PRO A 194 -2.04 11.24 12.72
CA PRO A 194 -2.24 9.79 12.70
C PRO A 194 -1.46 9.10 11.57
N PRO A 195 -1.08 7.81 11.75
CA PRO A 195 -0.40 7.04 10.70
C PRO A 195 -1.31 6.93 9.48
N LYS A 196 -0.89 7.52 8.36
CA LYS A 196 -1.62 7.49 7.10
C LYS A 196 -1.15 6.29 6.30
N VAL A 197 -2.04 5.33 6.01
CA VAL A 197 -1.72 4.25 5.08
C VAL A 197 -1.64 4.83 3.67
N GLU A 198 -0.47 4.71 3.06
CA GLU A 198 -0.22 5.05 1.67
C GLU A 198 -0.74 3.96 0.75
N HIS A 199 -1.18 4.36 -0.44
CA HIS A 199 -1.69 3.46 -1.46
C HIS A 199 -1.01 3.79 -2.78
N LEU A 200 -0.22 2.85 -3.29
CA LEU A 200 0.42 2.90 -4.59
C LEU A 200 -0.34 1.98 -5.55
N ARG A 201 -0.81 2.53 -6.67
CA ARG A 201 -1.40 1.76 -7.77
C ARG A 201 -0.59 1.99 -9.04
N ARG A 202 -0.07 0.93 -9.65
CA ARG A 202 0.69 0.99 -10.90
C ARG A 202 0.56 -0.29 -11.73
N ALA A 203 0.87 -0.22 -13.02
CA ALA A 203 1.06 -1.42 -13.82
C ALA A 203 2.35 -2.14 -13.40
N LEU A 204 2.39 -3.46 -13.55
CA LEU A 204 3.65 -4.19 -13.51
C LEU A 204 4.53 -3.77 -14.70
N GLY A 205 5.80 -3.53 -14.42
CA GLY A 205 6.75 -3.03 -15.41
C GLY A 205 8.00 -3.90 -15.50
N THR A 206 8.95 -3.47 -16.32
CA THR A 206 10.26 -4.15 -16.48
C THR A 206 11.04 -4.26 -15.16
N GLN A 207 10.78 -3.35 -14.22
CA GLN A 207 11.38 -3.32 -12.88
C GLN A 207 10.94 -4.50 -12.00
N ASP A 208 9.78 -5.10 -12.30
CA ASP A 208 9.20 -6.23 -11.59
C ASP A 208 9.54 -7.58 -12.27
N ALA A 209 10.35 -7.57 -13.33
CA ALA A 209 10.71 -8.77 -14.08
C ALA A 209 11.42 -9.83 -13.20
N GLN A 210 12.14 -9.39 -12.17
CA GLN A 210 12.81 -10.25 -11.19
C GLN A 210 11.94 -10.53 -9.94
N GLY A 211 10.68 -10.09 -9.95
CA GLY A 211 9.76 -10.13 -8.82
C GLY A 211 9.39 -8.74 -8.31
N ILE A 212 8.25 -8.67 -7.62
CA ILE A 212 7.66 -7.46 -7.08
C ILE A 212 8.32 -7.15 -5.73
N LEU A 213 8.76 -5.91 -5.52
CA LEU A 213 9.27 -5.46 -4.24
C LEU A 213 8.11 -5.10 -3.30
N LEU A 214 7.96 -5.85 -2.21
CA LEU A 214 6.97 -5.62 -1.16
C LEU A 214 7.65 -4.88 0.00
N PRO A 215 7.23 -3.65 0.34
CA PRO A 215 7.81 -2.92 1.46
C PRO A 215 7.57 -3.62 2.80
N PRO A 216 8.31 -3.25 3.86
CA PRO A 216 8.03 -3.70 5.21
C PRO A 216 6.57 -3.45 5.59
N MET A 217 5.97 -4.37 6.34
CA MET A 217 4.62 -4.18 6.88
C MET A 217 3.63 -3.72 5.80
N SER A 218 3.43 -4.51 4.76
CA SER A 218 2.64 -4.14 3.60
C SER A 218 1.59 -5.17 3.22
N LEU A 219 0.57 -4.71 2.50
CA LEU A 219 -0.49 -5.52 1.90
C LEU A 219 -0.53 -5.19 0.42
N SER A 220 -0.44 -6.20 -0.44
CA SER A 220 -0.40 -6.02 -1.89
C SER A 220 -1.42 -6.91 -2.59
N VAL A 221 -2.10 -6.37 -3.58
CA VAL A 221 -2.96 -7.09 -4.52
C VAL A 221 -2.35 -6.99 -5.91
N VAL A 222 -2.27 -8.10 -6.62
CA VAL A 222 -1.72 -8.16 -7.97
C VAL A 222 -2.72 -8.85 -8.90
N GLY A 223 -3.16 -8.17 -9.97
CA GLY A 223 -4.17 -8.68 -10.89
C GLY A 223 -4.56 -7.72 -11.99
#